data_AF-A0A7K3M0J6-F1
#
_entry.id   AF-A0A7K3M0J6-F1
#
_cell.length_a   1.000
_cell.length_b   1.000
_cell.length_c   1.000
_cell.angle_alpha   90.00
_cell.angle_beta   90.00
_cell.angle_gamma   90.00
#
_symmetry.space_group_name_H-M   'P 1'
#
loop_
_entity.id
_entity.type
_entity.pdbx_description
1 polymer ?
#
loop_
_entity_poly.entity_id
_entity_poly.type
_entity_poly.pdbx_seq_one_letter_code
_entity_poly.pdbx_strand_id
1 'polypeptide(L)'
;MTGGRRTTGNQRRYKRDTLRRVAFIRVAQRVGIPLRMVADALDSLPEGRTPTRQDWAERSASWRAELTVRIDQMTRLRDDLSDCIGCGCLSLDRCKLRNLDDNLGDEGAGPRRLLVDELRDDG
;
A
#
# COMPACT_ATOMS: atom_id res chain seq x y z
N MET A 1 -6.29 -13.49 10.66
CA MET A 1 -6.95 -13.67 11.98
C MET A 1 -5.91 -13.98 13.06
N THR A 2 -5.90 -13.26 14.19
CA THR A 2 -5.04 -13.60 15.33
C THR A 2 -5.68 -14.73 16.16
N GLY A 3 -5.18 -15.95 15.98
CA GLY A 3 -5.65 -17.16 16.67
C GLY A 3 -5.37 -17.12 18.18
N GLY A 4 -6.36 -16.70 18.96
CA GLY A 4 -6.34 -16.79 20.42
C GLY A 4 -7.18 -17.97 20.90
N ARG A 5 -6.73 -18.65 21.95
CA ARG A 5 -7.57 -19.66 22.63
C ARG A 5 -8.55 -18.95 23.56
N ARG A 6 -9.82 -19.33 23.55
CA ARG A 6 -10.82 -18.82 24.51
C ARG A 6 -10.79 -19.61 25.81
N THR A 7 -10.97 -18.92 26.94
CA THR A 7 -11.27 -19.56 28.22
C THR A 7 -12.75 -19.89 28.31
N THR A 8 -13.14 -20.70 29.31
CA THR A 8 -14.55 -20.97 29.64
C THR A 8 -15.35 -19.70 29.95
N GLY A 9 -14.69 -18.65 30.43
CA GLY A 9 -15.29 -17.30 30.62
C GLY A 9 -15.20 -16.37 29.40
N ASN A 10 -15.03 -16.91 28.18
CA ASN A 10 -14.92 -16.15 26.92
C ASN A 10 -13.74 -15.14 26.83
N GLN A 11 -12.73 -15.26 27.69
CA GLN A 11 -11.53 -14.42 27.61
C GLN A 11 -10.57 -14.96 26.55
N ARG A 12 -10.00 -14.09 25.72
CA ARG A 12 -8.98 -14.50 24.73
C ARG A 12 -7.60 -14.58 25.40
N ARG A 13 -6.89 -15.69 25.18
CA ARG A 13 -5.50 -15.91 25.58
C ARG A 13 -4.62 -16.04 24.34
N TYR A 14 -3.54 -15.27 24.31
CA TYR A 14 -2.58 -15.23 23.21
C TYR A 14 -1.25 -15.84 23.63
N LYS A 15 -0.59 -16.52 22.69
CA LYS A 15 0.77 -17.03 22.87
C LYS A 15 1.77 -15.87 22.70
N ARG A 16 3.00 -16.04 23.21
CA ARG A 16 4.06 -15.00 23.14
C ARG A 16 4.42 -14.59 21.71
N ASP A 17 4.31 -15.53 20.77
CA ASP A 17 4.51 -15.31 19.33
C ASP A 17 3.59 -14.22 18.74
N THR A 18 2.41 -14.02 19.33
CA THR A 18 1.44 -13.01 18.92
C THR A 18 2.02 -11.61 19.03
N LEU A 19 2.89 -11.34 20.02
CA LEU A 19 3.57 -10.05 20.14
C LEU A 19 4.49 -9.79 18.96
N ARG A 20 5.22 -10.80 18.49
CA ARG A 20 6.09 -10.69 17.31
C ARG A 20 5.28 -10.48 16.03
N ARG A 21 4.14 -11.17 15.89
CA ARG A 21 3.22 -10.98 14.76
C ARG A 21 2.62 -9.57 14.73
N VAL A 22 2.19 -9.05 15.89
CA VAL A 22 1.69 -7.67 15.99
C VAL A 22 2.80 -6.65 15.71
N ALA A 23 4.02 -6.88 16.21
CA ALA A 23 5.16 -6.02 15.92
C ALA A 23 5.44 -5.97 14.40
N PHE A 24 5.45 -7.12 13.72
CA PHE A 24 5.59 -7.20 12.27
C PHE A 24 4.52 -6.37 11.55
N ILE A 25 3.24 -6.56 11.91
CA ILE A 25 2.13 -5.81 11.31
C ILE A 25 2.31 -4.30 11.51
N ARG A 26 2.67 -3.87 12.73
CA ARG A 26 2.88 -2.44 13.02
C ARG A 26 4.03 -1.82 12.23
N VAL A 27 5.13 -2.54 12.06
CA VAL A 27 6.27 -2.05 11.27
C VAL A 27 5.87 -1.92 9.80
N ALA A 28 5.20 -2.94 9.23
CA ALA A 28 4.73 -2.91 7.85
C ALA A 28 3.75 -1.75 7.59
N GLN A 29 2.79 -1.53 8.50
CA GLN A 29 1.88 -0.38 8.39
C GLN A 29 2.60 0.96 8.49
N ARG A 30 3.62 1.08 9.35
CA ARG A 30 4.36 2.34 9.53
C ARG A 30 5.14 2.75 8.28
N VAL A 31 5.56 1.79 7.47
CA VAL A 31 6.21 2.07 6.19
C VAL A 31 5.23 2.17 5.03
N GLY A 32 3.91 2.18 5.29
CA GLY A 32 2.87 2.44 4.29
C GLY A 32 2.30 1.20 3.60
N ILE A 33 2.60 -0.01 4.08
CA ILE A 33 2.07 -1.24 3.48
C ILE A 33 0.62 -1.48 3.95
N PRO A 34 -0.36 -1.60 3.03
CA PRO A 34 -1.75 -1.88 3.38
C PRO A 34 -1.91 -3.24 4.06
N LEU A 35 -2.90 -3.33 4.95
CA LEU A 35 -3.19 -4.54 5.74
C LEU A 35 -3.46 -5.78 4.89
N ARG A 36 -4.01 -5.61 3.67
CA ARG A 36 -4.27 -6.72 2.75
C ARG A 36 -2.98 -7.46 2.39
N MET A 37 -1.95 -6.74 1.95
CA MET A 37 -0.66 -7.34 1.63
C MET A 37 0.07 -7.88 2.85
N VAL A 38 -0.13 -7.26 4.01
CA VAL A 38 0.40 -7.82 5.26
C VAL A 38 -0.29 -9.15 5.60
N ALA A 39 -1.59 -9.27 5.33
CA ALA A 39 -2.33 -10.52 5.48
C ALA A 39 -1.83 -11.58 4.49
N ASP A 40 -1.73 -11.25 3.20
CA ASP A 40 -1.21 -12.14 2.15
C ASP A 40 0.21 -12.61 2.48
N ALA A 41 1.03 -11.71 3.02
CA ALA A 41 2.38 -12.02 3.44
C ALA A 41 2.45 -13.02 4.60
N LEU A 42 1.49 -12.94 5.52
CA LEU A 42 1.40 -13.83 6.68
C LEU A 42 0.77 -15.17 6.33
N ASP A 43 -0.22 -15.18 5.44
CA ASP A 43 -0.84 -16.40 4.90
C ASP A 43 0.13 -17.13 3.97
N SER A 44 1.07 -16.36 3.41
CA SER A 44 2.44 -16.68 3.01
C SER A 44 3.15 -17.87 3.66
N LEU A 45 3.03 -17.93 4.98
CA LEU A 45 4.00 -18.60 5.81
C LEU A 45 3.55 -20.03 6.15
N PRO A 46 4.46 -21.02 6.04
CA PRO A 46 4.17 -22.37 6.44
C PRO A 46 3.61 -22.44 7.86
N GLU A 47 2.52 -23.20 8.04
CA GLU A 47 1.91 -23.47 9.34
C GLU A 47 1.46 -22.21 10.12
N GLY A 48 1.29 -21.07 9.43
CA GLY A 48 0.89 -19.81 10.07
C GLY A 48 1.88 -19.31 11.12
N ARG A 49 3.16 -19.72 11.01
CA ARG A 49 4.23 -19.35 11.93
C ARG A 49 4.49 -17.85 11.93
N THR A 50 5.26 -17.39 12.92
CA THR A 50 5.73 -16.00 12.93
C THR A 50 6.80 -15.79 11.86
N PRO A 51 6.79 -14.65 11.13
CA PRO A 51 7.86 -14.30 10.20
C PRO A 51 9.23 -14.33 10.87
N THR A 52 10.21 -14.90 10.18
CA THR A 52 11.64 -14.85 10.51
C THR A 52 12.29 -13.65 9.82
N ARG A 53 13.58 -13.44 10.10
CA ARG A 53 14.36 -12.40 9.41
C ARG A 53 14.47 -12.67 7.90
N GLN A 54 14.52 -13.93 7.48
CA GLN A 54 14.58 -14.27 6.07
C GLN A 54 13.26 -13.93 5.36
N ASP A 55 12.13 -14.31 5.95
CA ASP A 55 10.81 -13.95 5.39
C ASP A 55 10.64 -12.42 5.32
N TRP A 56 11.18 -11.70 6.32
CA TRP A 56 11.19 -10.24 6.29
C TRP A 56 11.97 -9.71 5.09
N ALA A 57 13.17 -10.23 4.83
CA ALA A 57 14.00 -9.78 3.71
C ALA A 57 13.28 -9.98 2.38
N GLU A 58 12.72 -11.16 2.15
CA GLU A 58 11.98 -11.51 0.92
C GLU A 58 10.75 -10.61 0.72
N ARG A 59 9.92 -10.44 1.77
CA ARG A 59 8.73 -9.57 1.72
C ARG A 59 9.10 -8.10 1.53
N SER A 60 10.13 -7.64 2.24
CA SER A 60 10.56 -6.25 2.19
C SER A 60 11.08 -5.83 0.83
N ALA A 61 11.63 -6.75 0.03
CA ALA A 61 12.05 -6.48 -1.33
C ALA A 61 10.86 -6.16 -2.24
N SER A 62 9.79 -6.98 -2.19
CA SER A 62 8.55 -6.74 -2.92
C SER A 62 7.88 -5.42 -2.48
N TRP A 63 7.79 -5.18 -1.17
CA TRP A 63 7.23 -3.94 -0.63
C TRP A 63 8.04 -2.69 -1.01
N ARG A 64 9.36 -2.82 -1.09
CA ARG A 64 10.23 -1.71 -1.53
C ARG A 64 9.91 -1.31 -2.97
N ALA A 65 9.64 -2.25 -3.86
CA ALA A 65 9.26 -1.94 -5.23
C ALA A 65 7.97 -1.10 -5.26
N GLU A 66 6.92 -1.55 -4.58
CA GLU A 66 5.65 -0.83 -4.55
C GLU A 66 5.76 0.55 -3.87
N LEU A 67 6.52 0.65 -2.79
CA LEU A 67 6.81 1.95 -2.17
C LEU A 67 7.54 2.89 -3.13
N THR A 68 8.44 2.35 -3.95
CA THR A 68 9.16 3.14 -4.96
C THR A 68 8.20 3.67 -6.01
N VAL A 69 7.26 2.85 -6.49
CA VAL A 69 6.21 3.30 -7.42
C VAL A 69 5.37 4.41 -6.80
N ARG A 70 4.91 4.26 -5.56
CA ARG A 70 4.10 5.30 -4.89
C ARG A 70 4.89 6.59 -4.66
N ILE A 71 6.17 6.50 -4.29
CA ILE A 71 7.05 7.67 -4.15
C ILE A 71 7.19 8.39 -5.48
N ASP A 72 7.38 7.66 -6.58
CA ASP A 72 7.48 8.24 -7.91
C ASP A 72 6.19 8.96 -8.31
N GLN A 73 5.03 8.36 -8.07
CA GLN A 73 3.71 9.00 -8.30
C GLN A 73 3.54 10.28 -7.49
N MET A 74 3.86 10.25 -6.20
CA MET A 74 3.75 11.45 -5.36
C MET A 74 4.76 12.52 -5.74
N THR A 75 5.95 12.12 -6.21
CA THR A 75 6.98 13.04 -6.71
C THR A 75 6.49 13.73 -7.98
N ARG A 76 5.99 12.97 -8.96
CA ARG A 76 5.38 13.52 -10.17
C ARG A 76 4.22 14.46 -9.85
N LEU A 77 3.31 14.05 -8.96
CA LEU A 77 2.20 14.89 -8.53
C LEU A 77 2.67 16.20 -7.88
N ARG A 78 3.68 16.14 -7.01
CA ARG A 78 4.27 17.33 -6.37
C ARG A 78 4.88 18.27 -7.42
N ASP A 79 5.60 17.72 -8.38
CA ASP A 79 6.28 18.49 -9.41
C ASP A 79 5.27 19.10 -10.40
N ASP A 80 4.27 18.33 -10.83
CA ASP A 80 3.15 18.82 -11.64
C ASP A 80 2.32 19.91 -10.93
N LEU A 81 2.10 19.78 -9.62
CA LEU A 81 1.45 20.83 -8.81
C LEU A 81 2.32 22.09 -8.75
N SER A 82 3.63 21.93 -8.63
CA SER A 82 4.58 23.05 -8.64
C SER A 82 4.62 23.75 -9.99
N ASP A 83 4.55 23.00 -11.09
CA ASP A 83 4.42 23.52 -12.45
C ASP A 83 3.06 24.19 -12.68
N CYS A 84 1.99 23.73 -12.05
CA CYS A 84 0.69 24.41 -12.07
C CYS A 84 0.72 25.75 -11.31
N ILE A 85 1.51 25.86 -10.24
CA ILE A 85 1.76 27.12 -9.53
C ILE A 85 2.66 28.04 -10.38
N GLY A 86 3.68 27.49 -11.06
CA GLY A 86 4.62 28.23 -11.91
C GLY A 86 4.05 28.67 -13.28
N CYS A 87 3.07 27.94 -13.82
CA CYS A 87 2.35 28.28 -15.05
C CYS A 87 1.45 29.53 -14.87
N GLY A 88 1.16 29.93 -13.63
CA GLY A 88 0.36 31.11 -13.32
C GLY A 88 -1.11 31.02 -13.78
N CYS A 89 -1.57 29.84 -14.19
CA CYS A 89 -2.85 29.72 -14.86
C CYS A 89 -4.05 29.78 -13.91
N LEU A 90 -3.91 29.39 -12.62
CA LEU A 90 -4.97 29.41 -11.58
C LEU A 90 -6.35 28.91 -12.05
N SER A 91 -6.39 28.21 -13.17
CA SER A 91 -7.57 27.85 -13.94
C SER A 91 -7.47 26.36 -14.13
N LEU A 92 -8.44 25.68 -13.50
CA LEU A 92 -8.65 24.25 -13.65
C LEU A 92 -8.76 23.88 -15.14
N ASP A 93 -9.09 24.81 -16.06
CA ASP A 93 -9.28 24.56 -17.49
C ASP A 93 -8.01 24.28 -18.27
N ARG A 94 -6.84 24.66 -17.74
CA ARG A 94 -5.54 24.49 -18.43
C ARG A 94 -4.61 23.49 -17.75
N CYS A 95 -5.03 22.95 -16.60
CA CYS A 95 -4.21 22.06 -15.79
C CYS A 95 -3.99 20.70 -16.51
N LYS A 96 -2.73 20.33 -16.78
CA LYS A 96 -2.36 19.03 -17.39
C LYS A 96 -2.71 17.82 -16.51
N LEU A 97 -3.05 18.02 -15.24
CA LEU A 97 -3.59 16.96 -14.38
C LEU A 97 -5.09 16.72 -14.59
N ARG A 98 -5.82 17.66 -15.23
CA ARG A 98 -7.27 17.54 -15.43
C ARG A 98 -7.61 16.67 -16.63
N ASN A 99 -8.34 15.59 -16.38
CA ASN A 99 -9.02 14.81 -17.42
C ASN A 99 -10.32 15.51 -17.82
N LEU A 100 -10.22 16.63 -18.55
CA LEU A 100 -11.40 17.31 -19.09
C LEU A 100 -12.13 16.33 -20.02
N ASP A 101 -13.43 16.18 -19.82
CA ASP A 101 -14.32 15.27 -20.55
C ASP A 101 -14.11 13.78 -20.28
N ASP A 102 -13.40 13.44 -19.21
CA ASP A 102 -13.15 12.07 -18.76
C ASP A 102 -12.65 11.08 -19.84
N ASN A 103 -11.98 11.58 -20.88
CA ASN A 103 -11.55 10.75 -22.03
C ASN A 103 -10.66 9.56 -21.63
N LEU A 104 -9.89 9.68 -20.55
CA LEU A 104 -9.09 8.57 -20.03
C LEU A 104 -9.91 7.50 -19.29
N GLY A 105 -11.20 7.71 -19.05
CA GLY A 105 -12.10 6.70 -18.48
C GLY A 105 -12.23 5.46 -19.37
N ASP A 106 -12.05 5.63 -20.69
CA ASP A 106 -11.99 4.53 -21.66
C ASP A 106 -10.77 3.61 -21.43
N GLU A 107 -9.72 4.11 -20.77
CA GLU A 107 -8.52 3.33 -20.41
C GLU A 107 -8.67 2.62 -19.04
N GLY A 108 -9.82 2.75 -18.38
CA GLY A 108 -10.15 2.12 -17.11
C GLY A 108 -10.31 3.09 -15.94
N ALA A 109 -10.73 2.56 -14.79
CA ALA A 109 -11.01 3.35 -13.60
C ALA A 109 -9.73 3.96 -12.96
N GLY A 110 -9.90 5.07 -12.26
CA GLY A 110 -8.87 5.71 -11.44
C GLY A 110 -8.08 6.83 -12.14
N PRO A 111 -7.13 7.48 -11.43
CA PRO A 111 -6.41 8.65 -11.94
C PRO A 111 -5.33 8.26 -12.96
N ARG A 112 -5.74 7.99 -14.20
CA ARG A 112 -4.88 7.43 -15.27
C ARG A 112 -3.60 8.20 -15.58
N ARG A 113 -3.59 9.53 -15.35
CA ARG A 113 -2.39 10.39 -15.50
C ARG A 113 -1.38 10.25 -14.36
N LEU A 114 -1.83 9.76 -13.20
CA LEU A 114 -1.02 9.60 -11.99
C LEU A 114 -0.57 8.16 -11.76
N LEU A 115 -1.30 7.17 -12.26
CA LEU A 115 -0.95 5.76 -12.07
C LEU A 115 0.17 5.32 -13.03
N VAL A 116 1.15 4.59 -12.47
CA VAL A 116 2.23 3.93 -13.23
C VAL A 116 1.77 2.51 -13.56
N ASP A 117 2.21 1.95 -14.70
CA ASP A 117 1.71 0.69 -15.27
C ASP A 117 1.58 -0.48 -14.28
N GLU A 118 2.49 -0.59 -13.31
CA GLU A 118 2.55 -1.70 -12.34
C GLU A 118 1.42 -1.70 -11.29
N LEU A 119 0.68 -0.60 -11.13
CA LEU A 119 -0.46 -0.49 -10.20
C LEU A 119 -1.81 -0.41 -10.94
N ARG A 120 -1.83 -0.69 -12.25
CA ARG A 120 -3.05 -0.62 -13.07
C ARG A 120 -4.00 -1.81 -12.90
N ASP A 121 -3.61 -2.83 -12.15
CA ASP A 121 -4.45 -3.99 -11.82
C ASP A 121 -4.70 -4.12 -10.31
N ASP A 122 -5.95 -3.88 -9.93
CA ASP A 122 -6.66 -4.46 -8.79
C ASP A 122 -8.15 -4.30 -9.17
N GLY A 123 -8.62 -5.17 -10.09
CA GLY A 123 -10.03 -5.30 -10.45
C GLY A 123 -10.89 -5.84 -9.31
#